data_AF-A0A127T4C8-F1
#
_entry.id   AF-A0A127T4C8-F1
#
_cell.length_a   1.000
_cell.length_b   1.000
_cell.length_c   1.000
_cell.angle_alpha   90.00
_cell.angle_beta   90.00
_cell.angle_gamma   90.00
#
_symmetry.space_group_name_H-M   'P 1'
#
loop_
_entity.id
_entity.type
_entity.pdbx_description
1 polymer ?
#
loop_
_entity_poly.entity_id
_entity_poly.type
_entity_poly.pdbx_seq_one_letter_code
_entity_poly.pdbx_strand_id
1 'polypeptide(L)'
;RGPIVWLNDLAAWATQIAALLRPGGVFYIRDGHPALLALDEKADTPVVGYRYFANGQAQTWDDGSTYAGEGTTAHTRSYEWPHSLSEIIRSLLAAGLVLERFDEGKTLPWCFSELTAPVDGAWEFSSEWRDKIPCTFTIVARKPIECTQPIEQAPSRAAHSPAR
;
A
#
# COMPACT_ATOMS: atom_id res chain seq x y z
N ARG A 1 13.31 -0.71 0.92
CA ARG A 1 12.14 0.21 0.93
C ARG A 1 11.12 -0.27 -0.09
N GLY A 2 9.88 0.16 0.08
CA GLY A 2 8.74 -0.22 -0.74
C GLY A 2 8.50 0.55 -2.02
N PRO A 3 7.72 0.02 -2.99
CA PRO A 3 7.28 0.81 -4.13
C PRO A 3 6.23 1.89 -3.79
N ILE A 4 5.38 1.72 -2.77
CA ILE A 4 4.25 2.66 -2.54
C ILE A 4 4.70 4.07 -2.16
N VAL A 5 5.78 4.21 -1.39
CA VAL A 5 6.24 5.53 -0.91
C VAL A 5 6.73 6.46 -2.03
N TRP A 6 6.92 5.96 -3.25
CA TRP A 6 7.32 6.77 -4.40
C TRP A 6 6.14 7.41 -5.13
N LEU A 7 4.91 7.04 -4.78
CA LEU A 7 3.69 7.51 -5.42
C LEU A 7 3.18 8.73 -4.66
N ASN A 8 2.86 9.81 -5.36
CA ASN A 8 2.26 10.99 -4.72
C ASN A 8 0.72 10.91 -4.64
N ASP A 9 0.10 10.05 -5.44
CA ASP A 9 -1.36 9.94 -5.58
C ASP A 9 -1.80 8.47 -5.58
N LEU A 10 -2.25 8.00 -4.42
CA LEU A 10 -2.77 6.64 -4.26
C LEU A 10 -4.15 6.44 -4.90
N ALA A 11 -4.93 7.50 -5.10
CA ALA A 11 -6.24 7.36 -5.75
C ALA A 11 -6.06 7.07 -7.25
N ALA A 12 -5.16 7.81 -7.91
CA ALA A 12 -4.79 7.53 -9.29
C ALA A 12 -4.19 6.13 -9.43
N TRP A 13 -3.26 5.76 -8.56
CA TRP A 13 -2.66 4.42 -8.52
C TRP A 13 -3.69 3.29 -8.39
N ALA A 14 -4.59 3.38 -7.39
CA ALA A 14 -5.61 2.35 -7.16
C ALA A 14 -6.60 2.26 -8.35
N THR A 15 -6.97 3.39 -8.95
CA THR A 15 -7.81 3.44 -10.15
C THR A 15 -7.14 2.73 -11.32
N GLN A 16 -5.83 2.94 -11.54
CA GLN A 16 -5.08 2.25 -12.58
C GLN A 16 -5.02 0.74 -12.33
N ILE A 17 -4.81 0.29 -11.09
CA ILE A 17 -4.86 -1.13 -10.73
C ILE A 17 -6.23 -1.72 -11.12
N ALA A 18 -7.33 -1.08 -10.67
CA ALA A 18 -8.67 -1.57 -10.96
C ALA A 18 -8.99 -1.58 -12.46
N ALA A 19 -8.50 -0.60 -13.22
CA ALA A 19 -8.68 -0.56 -14.68
C ALA A 19 -7.93 -1.70 -15.40
N LEU A 20 -6.70 -2.00 -14.97
CA LEU A 20 -5.85 -3.01 -15.60
C LEU A 20 -6.24 -4.45 -15.22
N LEU A 21 -6.91 -4.65 -14.08
CA LEU A 21 -7.44 -5.97 -13.71
C LEU A 21 -8.63 -6.34 -14.59
N ARG A 22 -8.61 -7.58 -15.11
CA ARG A 22 -9.82 -8.23 -15.62
C ARG A 22 -10.85 -8.45 -14.50
N PRO A 23 -12.16 -8.53 -14.79
CA PRO A 23 -13.15 -8.94 -13.80
C PRO A 23 -12.74 -10.25 -13.10
N GLY A 24 -12.86 -10.29 -11.77
CA GLY A 24 -12.38 -11.40 -10.93
C GLY A 24 -10.85 -11.46 -10.71
N GLY A 25 -10.08 -10.56 -11.32
CA GLY A 25 -8.62 -10.47 -11.17
C GLY A 25 -8.18 -10.08 -9.76
N VAL A 26 -7.00 -10.55 -9.37
CA VAL A 26 -6.43 -10.32 -8.03
C VAL A 26 -5.27 -9.34 -8.11
N PHE A 27 -5.30 -8.35 -7.23
CA PHE A 27 -4.17 -7.51 -6.86
C PHE A 27 -3.53 -8.05 -5.58
N TYR A 28 -2.21 -8.17 -5.59
CA TYR A 28 -1.40 -8.56 -4.43
C TYR A 28 -0.29 -7.55 -4.24
N ILE A 29 -0.08 -7.11 -3.01
CA ILE A 29 1.08 -6.31 -2.64
C ILE A 29 1.58 -6.73 -1.26
N ARG A 30 2.90 -6.83 -1.13
CA ARG A 30 3.60 -6.87 0.15
C ARG A 30 4.61 -5.74 0.15
N ASP A 31 4.57 -4.92 1.19
CA ASP A 31 5.41 -3.73 1.26
C ASP A 31 5.85 -3.42 2.71
N GLY A 32 6.86 -2.57 2.88
CA GLY A 32 7.32 -2.05 4.15
C GLY A 32 6.21 -1.32 4.90
N HIS A 33 6.11 -1.57 6.19
CA HIS A 33 5.03 -1.04 7.00
C HIS A 33 5.18 0.47 7.21
N PRO A 34 4.14 1.30 7.01
CA PRO A 34 4.26 2.76 7.22
C PRO A 34 4.76 3.15 8.61
N ALA A 35 4.44 2.35 9.64
CA ALA A 35 4.93 2.59 11.01
C ALA A 35 6.43 2.35 11.14
N LEU A 36 6.99 1.34 10.44
CA LEU A 36 8.43 1.13 10.34
C LEU A 36 9.09 2.31 9.62
N LEU A 37 8.51 2.73 8.49
CA LEU A 37 9.07 3.80 7.65
C LEU A 37 8.98 5.19 8.29
N ALA A 38 8.25 5.33 9.40
CA ALA A 38 8.24 6.52 10.24
C ALA A 38 9.37 6.54 11.29
N LEU A 39 10.06 5.42 11.51
CA LEU A 39 11.17 5.34 12.44
C LEU A 39 12.45 5.90 11.83
N ASP A 40 13.29 6.53 12.66
CA ASP A 40 14.65 6.91 12.30
C ASP A 40 15.53 5.66 12.20
N GLU A 41 15.94 5.28 10.98
CA GLU A 41 16.80 4.12 10.77
C GLU A 41 18.22 4.29 11.30
N LYS A 42 18.64 5.52 11.64
CA LYS A 42 19.98 5.84 12.14
C LYS A 42 20.05 5.94 13.66
N ALA A 43 18.91 5.89 14.34
CA ALA A 43 18.86 5.97 15.79
C ALA A 43 19.23 4.64 16.46
N ASP A 44 19.90 4.72 17.61
CA ASP A 44 20.30 3.55 18.42
C ASP A 44 19.10 2.83 19.07
N THR A 45 17.91 3.42 19.01
CA THR A 45 16.66 2.84 19.49
C THR A 45 15.50 3.22 18.57
N PRO A 46 14.40 2.43 18.52
CA PRO A 46 13.24 2.78 17.72
C PRO A 46 12.58 4.07 18.18
N VAL A 47 12.80 5.14 17.43
CA VAL A 47 12.18 6.45 17.65
C VAL A 47 11.51 6.92 16.37
N VAL A 48 10.35 7.57 16.52
CA VAL A 48 9.65 8.17 15.38
C VAL A 48 10.41 9.43 14.96
N GLY A 49 11.15 9.35 13.86
CA GLY A 49 11.91 10.47 13.29
C GLY A 49 11.23 11.12 12.09
N TYR A 50 10.34 10.38 11.41
CA TYR A 50 9.72 10.80 10.16
C TYR A 50 8.19 10.84 10.25
N ARG A 51 7.57 11.47 9.26
CA ARG A 51 6.11 11.61 9.24
C ARG A 51 5.47 10.28 8.87
N TYR A 52 4.57 9.82 9.73
CA TYR A 52 3.67 8.71 9.40
C TYR A 52 2.50 9.15 8.52
N PHE A 53 1.89 10.31 8.84
CA PHE A 53 0.74 10.82 8.11
C PHE A 53 1.15 11.72 6.95
N ALA A 54 0.47 11.55 5.82
CA ALA A 54 0.55 12.46 4.69
C ALA A 54 0.10 13.87 5.09
N ASN A 55 0.74 14.89 4.50
CA ASN A 55 0.36 16.30 4.62
C ASN A 55 0.35 17.01 3.25
N GLY A 56 0.37 16.24 2.16
CA GLY A 56 0.47 16.76 0.79
C GLY A 56 1.88 17.10 0.32
N GLN A 57 2.91 16.95 1.15
CA GLN A 57 4.31 17.21 0.78
C GLN A 57 5.16 15.93 0.85
N ALA A 58 6.13 15.84 -0.07
CA ALA A 58 7.13 14.79 -0.06
C ALA A 58 8.12 14.97 1.10
N GLN A 59 8.60 13.86 1.65
CA GLN A 59 9.87 13.78 2.36
C GLN A 59 10.99 13.75 1.32
N THR A 60 12.06 14.50 1.58
CA THR A 60 13.18 14.64 0.65
C THR A 60 14.41 13.99 1.27
N TRP A 61 15.06 13.12 0.51
CA TRP A 61 16.27 12.43 0.92
C TRP A 61 17.38 12.78 -0.06
N ASP A 62 18.52 13.25 0.47
CA ASP A 62 19.73 13.50 -0.30
C ASP A 62 20.71 12.34 -0.04
N ASP A 63 20.41 11.14 -0.57
CA ASP A 63 21.22 9.94 -0.33
C ASP A 63 22.15 9.66 -1.51
N GLY A 64 23.43 9.99 -1.33
CA GLY A 64 24.56 10.00 -2.29
C GLY A 64 24.77 8.84 -3.27
N SER A 65 23.95 7.79 -3.27
CA SER A 65 24.24 6.51 -3.91
C SER A 65 23.09 6.02 -4.81
N THR A 66 23.35 5.97 -6.11
CA THR A 66 22.47 5.34 -7.11
C THR A 66 22.54 3.82 -7.05
N TYR A 67 21.42 3.17 -7.38
CA TYR A 67 21.29 1.73 -7.65
C TYR A 67 22.04 1.28 -8.94
N ALA A 68 22.73 2.20 -9.61
CA ALA A 68 23.54 1.99 -10.80
C ALA A 68 24.92 2.61 -10.54
N GLY A 69 25.96 1.84 -10.84
CA GLY A 69 27.34 2.06 -10.40
C GLY A 69 28.01 3.37 -10.83
N GLU A 70 29.30 3.44 -10.49
CA GLU A 70 30.25 4.55 -10.54
C GLU A 70 29.94 5.63 -11.60
N GLY A 71 29.11 6.60 -11.20
CA GLY A 71 28.88 7.83 -11.93
C GLY A 71 28.30 8.88 -10.98
N THR A 72 29.03 9.96 -10.75
CA THR A 72 28.55 11.10 -9.95
C THR A 72 27.43 11.81 -10.72
N THR A 73 26.18 11.42 -10.47
CA THR A 73 25.02 12.12 -11.03
C THR A 73 24.59 13.26 -10.12
N ALA A 74 24.41 14.45 -10.69
CA ALA A 74 24.02 15.70 -10.02
C ALA A 74 22.58 15.73 -9.44
N HIS A 75 21.89 14.59 -9.39
CA HIS A 75 20.49 14.47 -8.99
C HIS A 75 20.30 13.29 -8.04
N THR A 76 20.79 13.48 -6.83
CA THR A 76 20.79 12.46 -5.76
C THR A 76 19.57 12.54 -4.83
N ARG A 77 18.58 13.32 -5.25
CA ARG A 77 17.43 13.68 -4.42
C ARG A 77 16.27 12.73 -4.72
N SER A 78 15.91 11.92 -3.74
CA SER A 78 14.68 11.12 -3.75
C SER A 78 13.54 11.84 -3.03
N TYR A 79 12.34 11.63 -3.54
CA TYR A 79 11.10 12.14 -2.95
C TYR A 79 10.22 10.96 -2.56
N GLU A 80 9.80 10.94 -1.31
CA GLU A 80 8.94 9.89 -0.77
C GLU A 80 7.71 10.50 -0.09
N TRP A 81 6.54 9.94 -0.35
CA TRP A 81 5.28 10.34 0.26
C TRP A 81 4.88 9.30 1.32
N PRO A 82 4.74 9.72 2.59
CA PRO A 82 4.18 8.84 3.60
C PRO A 82 2.74 8.53 3.29
N HIS A 83 2.40 7.23 3.30
CA HIS A 83 1.03 6.77 3.17
C HIS A 83 0.68 5.91 4.36
N SER A 84 -0.33 6.33 5.11
CA SER A 84 -0.85 5.52 6.22
C SER A 84 -1.55 4.26 5.68
N LEU A 85 -1.60 3.20 6.48
CA LEU A 85 -2.35 1.99 6.11
C LEU A 85 -3.82 2.29 5.73
N SER A 86 -4.46 3.20 6.45
CA SER A 86 -5.85 3.57 6.18
C SER A 86 -6.00 4.24 4.82
N GLU A 87 -5.03 5.04 4.39
CA GLU A 87 -5.01 5.66 3.06
C GLU A 87 -4.84 4.61 1.95
N ILE A 88 -3.90 3.68 2.13
CA ILE A 88 -3.63 2.58 1.19
C ILE A 88 -4.87 1.69 1.04
N ILE A 89 -5.47 1.25 2.16
CA ILE A 89 -6.65 0.40 2.13
C ILE A 89 -7.84 1.15 1.52
N ARG A 90 -8.06 2.41 1.92
CA ARG A 90 -9.18 3.21 1.39
C ARG A 90 -9.05 3.50 -0.10
N SER A 91 -7.86 3.71 -0.64
CA SER A 91 -7.69 3.97 -2.07
C SER A 91 -8.11 2.75 -2.91
N LEU A 92 -7.73 1.54 -2.47
CA LEU A 92 -8.14 0.28 -3.11
C LEU A 92 -9.66 0.06 -3.03
N LEU A 93 -10.26 0.30 -1.85
CA LEU A 93 -11.71 0.20 -1.67
C LEU A 93 -12.46 1.21 -2.54
N ALA A 94 -11.99 2.45 -2.59
CA ALA A 94 -12.58 3.51 -3.41
C ALA A 94 -12.49 3.24 -4.92
N ALA A 95 -11.44 2.52 -5.35
CA ALA A 95 -11.29 2.04 -6.72
C ALA A 95 -12.21 0.84 -7.06
N GLY A 96 -13.06 0.40 -6.12
CA GLY A 96 -14.02 -0.68 -6.31
C GLY A 96 -13.43 -2.09 -6.15
N LEU A 97 -12.21 -2.21 -5.61
CA LEU A 97 -11.64 -3.50 -5.26
C LEU A 97 -12.21 -3.99 -3.92
N VAL A 98 -12.39 -5.31 -3.80
CA VAL A 98 -12.82 -5.97 -2.58
C VAL A 98 -11.59 -6.51 -1.86
N LEU A 99 -11.37 -6.07 -0.62
CA LEU A 99 -10.29 -6.58 0.21
C LEU A 99 -10.59 -8.03 0.63
N GLU A 100 -9.69 -8.95 0.30
CA GLU A 100 -9.81 -10.37 0.65
C GLU A 100 -8.93 -10.74 1.85
N ARG A 101 -7.74 -10.13 1.94
CA ARG A 101 -6.78 -10.41 3.00
C ARG A 101 -5.96 -9.16 3.33
N PHE A 102 -5.69 -8.99 4.61
CA PHE A 102 -4.76 -8.02 5.15
C PHE A 102 -3.94 -8.66 6.27
N ASP A 103 -2.62 -8.61 6.18
CA ASP A 103 -1.71 -9.13 7.20
C ASP A 103 -0.57 -8.16 7.48
N GLU A 104 -0.02 -8.25 8.69
CA GLU A 104 1.22 -7.58 9.07
C GLU A 104 2.28 -8.62 9.41
N GLY A 105 3.51 -8.36 8.97
CA GLY A 105 4.66 -9.25 9.12
C GLY A 105 5.75 -8.63 9.98
N LYS A 106 6.52 -9.48 10.66
CA LYS A 106 7.60 -9.09 11.58
C LYS A 106 8.99 -9.15 10.95
N THR A 107 9.07 -9.45 9.65
CA THR A 107 10.32 -9.66 8.93
C THR A 107 10.41 -8.80 7.69
N LEU A 108 11.64 -8.46 7.29
CA LEU A 108 11.96 -7.62 6.15
C LEU A 108 12.79 -8.37 5.11
N PRO A 109 12.61 -8.10 3.81
CA PRO A 109 13.51 -8.61 2.77
C PRO A 109 14.80 -7.77 2.61
N TRP A 110 15.01 -6.73 3.42
CA TRP A 110 16.22 -5.88 3.41
C TRP A 110 16.62 -5.47 4.85
N CYS A 111 17.88 -5.11 5.05
CA CYS A 111 18.35 -4.50 6.29
C CYS A 111 17.75 -3.10 6.45
N PHE A 112 16.91 -2.88 7.46
CA PHE A 112 16.31 -1.57 7.71
C PHE A 112 17.26 -0.67 8.50
N SER A 113 17.85 -1.18 9.56
CA SER A 113 18.79 -0.48 10.43
C SER A 113 19.70 -1.47 11.17
N GLU A 114 20.70 -0.95 11.88
CA GLU A 114 21.56 -1.71 12.80
C GLU A 114 20.77 -2.41 13.93
N LEU A 115 19.49 -2.07 14.12
CA LEU A 115 18.58 -2.73 15.08
C LEU A 115 18.00 -4.04 14.54
N THR A 116 18.24 -4.34 13.26
CA THR A 116 17.79 -5.55 12.59
C THR A 116 18.97 -6.48 12.28
N ALA A 117 18.75 -7.78 12.38
CA ALA A 117 19.75 -8.81 12.09
C ALA A 117 19.20 -9.83 11.08
N PRO A 118 20.07 -10.45 10.26
CA PRO A 118 19.64 -11.47 9.31
C PRO A 118 19.18 -12.75 10.02
N VAL A 119 18.02 -13.27 9.65
CA VAL A 119 17.40 -14.52 10.15
C VAL A 119 16.77 -15.24 8.96
N ASP A 120 17.23 -16.45 8.65
CA ASP A 120 16.68 -17.34 7.60
C ASP A 120 16.38 -16.66 6.25
N GLY A 121 17.30 -15.80 5.78
CA GLY A 121 17.16 -15.08 4.51
C GLY A 121 16.25 -13.84 4.56
N ALA A 122 15.80 -13.44 5.75
CA ALA A 122 15.12 -12.19 6.03
C ALA A 122 15.88 -11.37 7.08
N TRP A 123 15.35 -10.21 7.45
CA TRP A 123 15.85 -9.36 8.53
C TRP A 123 14.78 -9.17 9.58
N GLU A 124 15.17 -9.25 10.84
CA GLU A 124 14.26 -9.11 11.98
C GLU A 124 14.85 -8.22 13.05
N PHE A 125 14.00 -7.50 13.77
CA PHE A 125 14.40 -6.78 14.97
C PHE A 125 14.89 -7.73 16.06
N SER A 126 15.74 -7.20 16.96
CA SER A 126 16.13 -7.92 18.18
C SER A 126 14.91 -8.40 18.98
N SER A 127 15.10 -9.38 19.87
CA SER A 127 14.02 -9.93 20.69
C SER A 127 13.29 -8.88 21.54
N GLU A 128 13.95 -7.77 21.86
CA GLU A 128 13.34 -6.64 22.57
C GLU A 128 12.25 -5.93 21.74
N TRP A 129 12.39 -5.90 20.41
CA TRP A 129 11.59 -5.08 19.50
C TRP A 129 10.76 -5.89 18.49
N ARG A 130 11.12 -7.15 18.24
CA ARG A 130 10.47 -8.09 17.29
C ARG A 130 8.94 -8.10 17.38
N ASP A 131 8.39 -8.05 18.59
CA ASP A 131 6.95 -8.13 18.83
C ASP A 131 6.26 -6.75 18.99
N LYS A 132 7.03 -5.66 18.83
CA LYS A 132 6.55 -4.28 19.03
C LYS A 132 6.48 -3.48 17.73
N ILE A 133 7.21 -3.89 16.69
CA ILE A 133 7.35 -3.13 15.45
C ILE A 133 6.87 -3.96 14.26
N PRO A 134 5.78 -3.56 13.58
CA PRO A 134 5.38 -4.20 12.33
C PRO A 134 6.38 -3.83 11.23
N CYS A 135 6.85 -4.80 10.48
CA CYS A 135 7.90 -4.63 9.48
C CYS A 135 7.35 -4.51 8.06
N THR A 136 6.40 -5.38 7.71
CA THR A 136 5.74 -5.36 6.39
C THR A 136 4.23 -5.44 6.57
N PHE A 137 3.47 -4.99 5.57
CA PHE A 137 2.07 -5.35 5.42
C PHE A 137 1.88 -6.14 4.12
N THR A 138 0.79 -6.88 4.03
CA THR A 138 0.34 -7.59 2.82
C THR A 138 -1.13 -7.30 2.59
N ILE A 139 -1.50 -7.01 1.34
CA ILE A 139 -2.89 -6.84 0.90
C ILE A 139 -3.15 -7.78 -0.28
N VAL A 140 -4.26 -8.51 -0.20
CA VAL A 140 -4.89 -9.18 -1.33
C VAL A 140 -6.24 -8.51 -1.57
N ALA A 141 -6.46 -8.01 -2.78
CA ALA A 141 -7.73 -7.41 -3.18
C ALA A 141 -8.18 -7.96 -4.54
N ARG A 142 -9.48 -8.05 -4.76
CA ARG A 142 -10.06 -8.59 -6.00
C ARG A 142 -10.93 -7.55 -6.70
N LYS A 143 -10.83 -7.49 -8.03
CA LYS A 143 -11.83 -6.78 -8.84
C LYS A 143 -13.11 -7.63 -8.91
N PRO A 144 -14.29 -7.11 -8.53
CA PRO A 144 -15.55 -7.83 -8.65
C PRO A 144 -15.80 -8.36 -10.06
N ILE A 145 -16.55 -9.46 -10.15
CA ILE A 145 -17.14 -9.90 -11.40
C ILE A 145 -18.43 -9.09 -11.56
N GLU A 146 -18.50 -8.23 -12.58
CA GLU A 146 -19.75 -7.56 -12.91
C GLU A 146 -20.72 -8.60 -13.48
N CYS A 147 -21.69 -9.04 -12.66
CA CYS A 147 -22.85 -9.77 -13.15
C CYS A 147 -23.79 -8.78 -13.83
N THR A 148 -23.71 -8.65 -15.15
CA THR A 148 -24.75 -7.96 -15.93
C THR A 148 -25.99 -8.86 -15.95
N GLN A 149 -26.84 -8.78 -14.93
CA GLN A 149 -28.18 -9.36 -15.01
C GLN A 149 -29.03 -8.42 -15.89
N PRO A 150 -29.72 -8.92 -16.94
CA PRO A 150 -30.70 -8.11 -17.64
C PRO A 150 -31.78 -7.67 -16.66
N ILE A 151 -32.10 -6.38 -16.62
CA ILE A 151 -33.25 -5.87 -15.86
C ILE A 151 -34.51 -6.43 -16.56
N GLU A 152 -35.10 -7.47 -15.98
CA GLU A 152 -36.40 -7.96 -16.42
C GLU A 152 -37.45 -6.91 -16.03
N GLN A 153 -37.87 -6.10 -16.99
CA GLN A 153 -38.95 -5.13 -16.78
C GLN A 153 -40.24 -5.90 -16.52
N ALA A 154 -40.76 -5.80 -15.28
CA ALA A 154 -42.06 -6.36 -14.93
C ALA A 154 -43.15 -5.81 -15.86
N PRO A 155 -44.08 -6.65 -16.37
CA PRO A 155 -45.13 -6.18 -17.26
C PRO A 155 -46.02 -5.19 -16.53
N SER A 156 -46.18 -4.01 -17.14
CA SER A 156 -47.11 -2.96 -16.70
C SER A 156 -48.53 -3.54 -16.58
N ARG A 157 -49.07 -3.60 -15.36
CA ARG A 157 -50.49 -3.92 -15.16
C ARG A 157 -51.32 -2.76 -15.71
N ALA A 158 -51.88 -2.96 -16.90
CA ALA A 158 -52.93 -2.11 -17.43
C ALA A 158 -54.11 -2.08 -16.44
N ALA A 159 -54.45 -0.88 -15.98
CA ALA A 159 -55.58 -0.64 -15.10
C ALA A 159 -56.88 -1.08 -15.78
N HIS A 160 -57.56 -2.04 -15.18
CA HIS A 160 -58.96 -2.34 -15.50
C HIS A 160 -59.81 -1.16 -15.00
N SER A 161 -60.39 -0.42 -15.95
CA SER A 161 -61.48 0.51 -15.69
C SER A 161 -62.78 -0.30 -15.57
N PRO A 162 -63.56 -0.19 -14.48
CA PRO A 162 -64.90 -0.73 -14.48
C PRO A 162 -65.85 0.25 -15.18
N ALA A 163 -66.66 -0.27 -16.10
CA ALA A 163 -67.76 0.45 -16.70
C ALA A 163 -69.06 0.15 -15.91
N ARG A 164 -69.78 1.24 -15.59
CA ARG A 164 -71.17 1.38 -15.11
C ARG A 164 -71.52 0.89 -13.71
#